data_AF-A0A7S3HJI2-F1
#
_entry.id   AF-A0A7S3HJI2-F1
#
_cell.length_a   1.000
_cell.length_b   1.000
_cell.length_c   1.000
_cell.angle_alpha   90.00
_cell.angle_beta   90.00
_cell.angle_gamma   90.00
#
_symmetry.space_group_name_H-M   'P 1'
#
loop_
_entity.id
_entity.type
_entity.pdbx_description
1 polymer ?
#
loop_
_entity_poly.entity_id
_entity_poly.type
_entity_poly.pdbx_seq_one_letter_code
_entity_poly.pdbx_strand_id
1 'polypeptide(L)'
;HEGELSPSPLGIATTVSGITPKDAVQILKPLLDARTKLILKGGLHPVYLVTPPSSPIEPDWKNYEKILHTLYQEHPDAQAVAAYLGIEEGQLVTFAFNPPARSNTSPKVQLYRRFFSAILLFTLVQEWPITSV
;
A
#
# COMPACT_ATOMS: atom_id res chain seq x y z
N HIS A 1 -37.75 18.22 12.84
CA HIS A 1 -37.18 17.12 12.04
C HIS A 1 -35.68 17.04 12.29
N GLU A 2 -35.27 16.90 13.56
CA GLU A 2 -33.88 16.65 13.93
C GLU A 2 -33.80 15.17 14.33
N GLY A 3 -33.02 14.36 13.61
CA GLY A 3 -32.85 12.94 13.90
C GLY A 3 -32.87 11.99 12.71
N GLU A 4 -33.12 12.46 11.49
CA GLU A 4 -33.10 11.60 10.30
C GLU A 4 -31.66 11.41 9.81
N LEU A 5 -31.17 10.16 9.88
CA LEU A 5 -29.84 9.80 9.39
C LEU A 5 -29.90 9.58 7.87
N SER A 6 -29.09 10.33 7.12
CA SER A 6 -28.87 10.12 5.69
C SER A 6 -27.43 9.70 5.41
N PRO A 7 -27.19 8.74 4.50
CA PRO A 7 -25.84 8.29 4.20
C PRO A 7 -25.07 9.37 3.43
N SER A 8 -23.81 9.59 3.81
CA SER A 8 -22.92 10.44 3.03
C SER A 8 -22.57 9.77 1.69
N PRO A 9 -22.07 10.52 0.68
CA PRO A 9 -21.59 9.92 -0.56
C PRO A 9 -20.52 8.83 -0.34
N LEU A 10 -19.63 9.02 0.64
CA LEU A 10 -18.66 8.00 1.05
C LEU A 10 -19.36 6.78 1.66
N GLY A 11 -20.39 6.99 2.47
CA GLY A 11 -21.19 5.90 3.06
C GLY A 11 -21.86 5.05 1.98
N ILE A 12 -22.52 5.69 1.01
CA ILE A 12 -23.12 4.99 -0.15
C ILE A 12 -22.04 4.22 -0.91
N ALA A 13 -20.94 4.88 -1.27
CA ALA A 13 -19.83 4.27 -2.00
C ALA A 13 -19.22 3.07 -1.26
N THR A 14 -19.07 3.16 0.06
CA THR A 14 -18.58 2.09 0.92
C THR A 14 -19.51 0.87 0.83
N THR A 15 -20.82 1.08 0.98
CA THR A 15 -21.81 -0.01 0.90
C THR A 15 -21.83 -0.68 -0.47
N VAL A 16 -21.87 0.10 -1.56
CA VAL A 16 -21.96 -0.46 -2.92
C VAL A 16 -20.67 -1.14 -3.38
N SER A 17 -19.51 -0.73 -2.87
CA SER A 17 -18.23 -1.34 -3.20
C SER A 17 -17.89 -2.58 -2.37
N GLY A 18 -18.68 -2.90 -1.34
CA GLY A 18 -18.45 -4.06 -0.47
C GLY A 18 -17.19 -3.96 0.39
N ILE A 19 -16.60 -2.77 0.53
CA ILE A 19 -15.43 -2.54 1.39
C ILE A 19 -15.86 -2.22 2.83
N THR A 20 -14.99 -2.50 3.79
CA THR A 20 -15.29 -2.16 5.19
C THR A 20 -15.26 -0.63 5.37
N PRO A 21 -16.08 -0.05 6.27
CA PRO A 21 -16.01 1.39 6.56
C PRO A 21 -14.62 1.85 7.01
N LYS A 22 -13.87 0.99 7.71
CA LYS A 22 -12.49 1.26 8.12
C LYS A 22 -11.58 1.41 6.90
N ASP A 23 -11.65 0.49 5.95
CA ASP A 23 -10.82 0.53 4.75
C ASP A 23 -11.23 1.69 3.84
N ALA A 24 -12.53 1.97 3.71
CA ALA A 24 -13.04 3.11 2.93
C ALA A 24 -12.42 4.45 3.35
N VAL A 25 -12.34 4.69 4.66
CA VAL A 25 -11.71 5.91 5.20
C VAL A 25 -10.21 5.93 4.90
N GLN A 26 -9.54 4.78 5.00
CA GLN A 26 -8.09 4.69 4.77
C GLN A 26 -7.71 4.85 3.29
N ILE A 27 -8.53 4.38 2.35
CA ILE A 27 -8.25 4.52 0.92
C ILE A 27 -8.68 5.88 0.36
N LEU A 28 -9.62 6.58 1.01
CA LEU A 28 -10.14 7.85 0.49
C LEU A 28 -9.03 8.89 0.30
N LYS A 29 -8.18 9.10 1.30
CA LYS A 29 -7.10 10.09 1.20
C LYS A 29 -6.11 9.77 0.07
N PRO A 30 -5.53 8.56 -0.02
CA PRO A 30 -4.68 8.18 -1.16
C PRO A 30 -5.34 8.38 -2.53
N LEU A 31 -6.65 8.06 -2.65
CA LEU A 31 -7.38 8.27 -3.90
C LEU A 31 -7.57 9.76 -4.23
N LEU A 32 -7.86 10.59 -3.22
CA LEU A 32 -7.95 12.04 -3.40
C LEU A 32 -6.60 12.65 -3.77
N ASP A 33 -5.52 12.23 -3.11
CA ASP A 33 -4.15 12.67 -3.41
C ASP A 33 -3.76 12.25 -4.85
N ALA A 34 -4.11 11.03 -5.26
CA ALA A 34 -3.86 10.52 -6.62
C ALA A 34 -4.60 11.32 -7.71
N ARG A 35 -5.76 11.93 -7.41
CA ARG A 35 -6.44 12.85 -8.35
C ARG A 35 -5.61 14.09 -8.67
N THR A 36 -4.70 14.48 -7.78
CA THR A 36 -3.80 15.62 -7.97
C THR A 36 -2.45 15.21 -8.56
N LYS A 37 -1.95 14.02 -8.18
CA LYS A 37 -0.69 13.49 -8.69
C LYS A 37 -0.74 11.97 -8.74
N LEU A 38 -0.89 11.45 -9.95
CA LEU A 38 -0.83 10.02 -10.24
C LEU A 38 0.45 9.71 -11.02
N ILE A 39 1.37 8.98 -10.40
CA ILE A 39 2.54 8.43 -11.10
C ILE A 39 2.09 7.22 -11.93
N LEU A 40 1.94 7.41 -13.25
CA LEU A 40 1.54 6.34 -14.16
C LEU A 40 2.71 5.49 -14.65
N LYS A 41 3.91 6.06 -14.66
CA LYS A 41 5.12 5.40 -15.16
C LYS A 41 5.40 4.14 -14.34
N GLY A 42 5.63 3.01 -15.02
CA GLY A 42 5.89 1.71 -14.40
C GLY A 42 4.68 1.06 -13.72
N GLY A 43 3.50 1.69 -13.62
CA GLY A 43 2.26 1.05 -13.16
C GLY A 43 2.15 0.72 -11.66
N LEU A 44 3.22 0.83 -10.86
CA LEU A 44 3.20 0.46 -9.42
C LEU A 44 2.21 1.30 -8.59
N HIS A 45 2.09 2.60 -8.84
CA HIS A 45 1.22 3.47 -8.04
C HIS A 45 -0.29 3.14 -8.21
N PRO A 46 -0.81 2.90 -9.44
CA PRO A 46 -2.13 2.30 -9.62
C PRO A 46 -2.33 0.99 -8.84
N VAL A 47 -1.33 0.08 -8.84
CA VAL A 47 -1.41 -1.18 -8.06
C VAL A 47 -1.51 -0.89 -6.56
N TYR A 48 -0.73 0.06 -6.03
CA TYR A 48 -0.83 0.48 -4.63
C TYR A 48 -2.23 1.00 -4.27
N LEU A 49 -2.84 1.81 -5.14
CA LEU A 49 -4.17 2.39 -4.88
C LEU A 49 -5.26 1.31 -4.76
N VAL A 50 -5.17 0.23 -5.54
CA VAL A 50 -6.10 -0.91 -5.47
C VAL A 50 -5.68 -1.97 -4.43
N THR A 51 -4.48 -1.86 -3.86
CA THR A 51 -4.02 -2.76 -2.80
C THR A 51 -4.78 -2.45 -1.50
N PRO A 52 -5.51 -3.41 -0.91
CA PRO A 52 -6.25 -3.20 0.33
C PRO A 52 -5.32 -2.75 1.48
N PRO A 53 -5.74 -1.80 2.32
CA PRO A 53 -4.93 -1.35 3.45
C PRO A 53 -4.84 -2.41 4.57
N SER A 54 -5.84 -3.28 4.65
CA SER A 54 -5.97 -4.37 5.62
C SER A 54 -5.30 -5.68 5.17
N SER A 55 -4.14 -5.58 4.49
CA SER A 55 -3.47 -6.79 3.97
C SER A 55 -3.12 -7.79 5.08
N PRO A 56 -3.50 -9.08 4.93
CA PRO A 56 -3.14 -10.11 5.90
C PRO A 56 -1.67 -10.55 5.79
N ILE A 57 -0.97 -10.10 4.75
CA ILE A 57 0.40 -10.52 4.43
C ILE A 57 1.36 -9.80 5.38
N GLU A 58 2.01 -10.56 6.26
CA GLU A 58 3.10 -10.05 7.07
C GLU A 58 4.41 -10.19 6.28
N PRO A 59 5.15 -9.10 6.04
CA PRO A 59 6.44 -9.17 5.38
C PRO A 59 7.46 -9.90 6.25
N ASP A 60 8.34 -10.67 5.63
CA ASP A 60 9.64 -10.93 6.22
C ASP A 60 10.47 -9.65 6.12
N TRP A 61 10.51 -8.88 7.20
CA TRP A 61 11.17 -7.57 7.26
C TRP A 61 12.65 -7.61 6.85
N LYS A 62 13.34 -8.74 7.04
CA LYS A 62 14.75 -8.90 6.60
C LYS A 62 14.88 -9.08 5.10
N ASN A 63 13.93 -9.78 4.49
CA ASN A 63 13.93 -10.00 3.04
C ASN A 63 13.25 -8.86 2.27
N TYR A 64 12.39 -8.08 2.91
CA TYR A 64 11.70 -6.96 2.29
C TYR A 64 12.70 -5.93 1.72
N GLU A 65 13.75 -5.57 2.46
CA GLU A 65 14.79 -4.66 1.93
C GLU A 65 15.39 -5.18 0.61
N LYS A 66 15.68 -6.48 0.52
CA LYS A 66 16.23 -7.11 -0.70
C LYS A 66 15.23 -7.13 -1.85
N ILE A 67 13.96 -7.42 -1.55
CA ILE A 67 12.87 -7.38 -2.54
C ILE A 67 12.71 -5.96 -3.09
N LEU A 68 12.74 -4.95 -2.22
CA LEU A 68 12.66 -3.56 -2.64
C LEU A 68 13.87 -3.15 -3.50
N HIS A 69 15.07 -3.57 -3.11
CA HIS A 69 16.27 -3.33 -3.90
C HIS A 69 16.17 -3.95 -5.30
N THR A 70 15.74 -5.20 -5.38
CA THR A 70 15.52 -5.92 -6.65
C THR A 70 14.47 -5.21 -7.50
N LEU A 71 13.35 -4.80 -6.89
CA LEU A 71 12.31 -4.03 -7.56
C LEU A 71 12.87 -2.75 -8.19
N TYR A 72 13.74 -2.02 -7.50
CA TYR A 72 14.32 -0.79 -8.02
C TYR A 72 15.34 -1.02 -9.14
N GLN A 73 16.05 -2.15 -9.13
CA GLN A 73 16.95 -2.51 -10.23
C GLN A 73 16.17 -2.81 -11.51
N GLU A 74 15.12 -3.60 -11.40
CA GLU A 74 14.30 -4.03 -12.54
C GLU A 74 13.28 -2.97 -12.98
N HIS A 75 12.77 -2.17 -12.03
CA HIS A 75 11.80 -1.09 -12.25
C HIS A 75 12.24 0.21 -11.56
N PRO A 76 13.20 0.96 -12.13
CA PRO A 76 13.70 2.20 -11.52
C PRO A 76 12.61 3.23 -11.20
N ASP A 77 11.52 3.24 -11.96
CA ASP A 77 10.37 4.13 -11.74
C ASP A 77 9.62 3.86 -10.43
N ALA A 78 9.76 2.66 -9.86
CA ALA A 78 9.20 2.32 -8.56
C ALA A 78 9.77 3.19 -7.43
N GLN A 79 11.01 3.69 -7.56
CA GLN A 79 11.62 4.60 -6.59
C GLN A 79 10.81 5.90 -6.44
N ALA A 80 10.33 6.45 -7.56
CA ALA A 80 9.53 7.68 -7.54
C ALA A 80 8.18 7.46 -6.82
N VAL A 81 7.60 6.26 -6.96
CA VAL A 81 6.36 5.87 -6.27
C VAL A 81 6.61 5.71 -4.78
N ALA A 82 7.65 4.98 -4.39
CA ALA A 82 8.04 4.78 -3.00
C ALA A 82 8.30 6.12 -2.29
N ALA A 83 9.08 7.01 -2.91
CA ALA A 83 9.36 8.34 -2.39
C ALA A 83 8.08 9.19 -2.25
N TYR A 84 7.18 9.14 -3.24
CA TYR A 84 5.89 9.84 -3.17
C TYR A 84 4.99 9.34 -2.04
N LEU A 85 5.03 8.03 -1.75
CA LEU A 85 4.27 7.41 -0.66
C LEU A 85 4.94 7.57 0.72
N GLY A 86 6.17 8.08 0.81
CA GLY A 86 6.92 8.21 2.06
C GLY A 86 7.55 6.90 2.54
N ILE A 87 7.91 6.01 1.62
CA ILE A 87 8.68 4.79 1.88
C ILE A 87 10.17 5.16 1.87
N GLU A 88 10.86 4.83 2.95
CA GLU A 88 12.26 5.16 3.22
C GLU A 88 13.04 3.86 3.44
N GLU A 89 14.11 3.64 2.68
CA GLU A 89 14.95 2.43 2.81
C GLU A 89 15.56 2.31 4.21
N GLY A 90 16.00 3.42 4.82
CA GLY A 90 16.53 3.41 6.19
C GLY A 90 15.52 2.93 7.25
N GLN A 91 14.22 3.13 7.01
CA GLN A 91 13.20 2.59 7.89
C GLN A 91 13.06 1.07 7.73
N LEU A 92 13.23 0.52 6.51
CA LEU A 92 13.26 -0.93 6.30
C LEU A 92 14.44 -1.57 7.00
N VAL A 93 15.62 -0.94 6.95
CA VAL A 93 16.79 -1.37 7.74
C VAL A 93 16.43 -1.45 9.22
N THR A 94 15.78 -0.41 9.76
CA THR A 94 15.32 -0.40 11.15
C THR A 94 14.34 -1.54 11.46
N PHE A 95 13.39 -1.82 10.56
CA PHE A 95 12.44 -2.92 10.72
C PHE A 95 13.09 -4.30 10.54
N ALA A 96 14.13 -4.44 9.71
CA ALA A 96 14.87 -5.68 9.56
C ALA A 96 15.62 -6.05 10.86
N PHE A 97 16.17 -5.05 11.56
CA PHE A 97 16.84 -5.23 12.85
C PHE A 97 15.86 -5.38 14.02
N ASN A 98 14.80 -4.57 14.06
CA ASN A 98 13.77 -4.61 15.11
C ASN A 98 12.37 -4.68 14.47
N PRO A 99 11.93 -5.89 14.06
CA PRO A 99 10.64 -6.07 13.40
C PRO A 99 9.48 -5.57 14.25
N PRO A 100 8.58 -4.74 13.69
CA PRO A 100 7.39 -4.33 14.41
C PRO A 100 6.50 -5.56 14.67
N ALA A 101 5.88 -5.61 15.86
CA ALA A 101 4.92 -6.66 16.17
C ALA A 101 3.79 -6.73 15.14
N ARG A 102 3.27 -7.93 14.87
CA ARG A 102 2.13 -8.13 13.95
C ARG A 102 0.89 -7.33 14.36
N SER A 103 0.68 -7.14 15.67
CA SER A 103 -0.39 -6.33 16.25
C SER A 103 -0.16 -4.81 16.16
N ASN A 104 1.00 -4.35 15.68
CA ASN A 104 1.30 -2.93 15.55
C ASN A 104 0.44 -2.31 14.44
N THR A 105 -0.45 -1.40 14.83
CA THR A 105 -1.39 -0.70 13.94
C THR A 105 -0.98 0.75 13.68
N SER A 106 0.27 1.15 13.97
CA SER A 106 0.72 2.50 13.63
C SER A 106 0.57 2.76 12.12
N PRO A 107 0.15 3.98 11.71
CA PRO A 107 0.01 4.31 10.29
C PRO A 107 1.28 4.04 9.48
N LYS A 108 2.46 4.28 10.07
CA LYS A 108 3.76 4.00 9.44
C LYS A 108 3.93 2.51 9.16
N VAL A 109 3.73 1.63 10.14
CA VAL A 109 3.90 0.19 9.90
C VAL A 109 2.85 -0.34 8.91
N GLN A 110 1.60 0.12 9.00
CA GLN A 110 0.55 -0.27 8.05
C GLN A 110 0.87 0.18 6.61
N LEU A 111 1.44 1.36 6.42
CA LEU A 111 1.90 1.83 5.11
C LEU A 111 2.94 0.88 4.50
N TYR A 112 3.94 0.45 5.28
CA TYR A 112 4.99 -0.44 4.77
C TYR A 112 4.46 -1.85 4.47
N ARG A 113 3.53 -2.38 5.27
CA ARG A 113 2.85 -3.67 4.99
C ARG A 113 1.99 -3.59 3.73
N ARG A 114 1.24 -2.50 3.56
CA ARG A 114 0.45 -2.25 2.36
C ARG A 114 1.35 -2.12 1.14
N PHE A 115 2.44 -1.36 1.24
CA PHE A 115 3.40 -1.21 0.15
C PHE A 115 4.06 -2.54 -0.21
N PHE A 116 4.39 -3.39 0.77
CA PHE A 116 4.90 -4.73 0.51
C PHE A 116 3.92 -5.55 -0.32
N SER A 117 2.65 -5.54 0.09
CA SER A 117 1.59 -6.24 -0.63
C SER A 117 1.41 -5.70 -2.05
N ALA A 118 1.53 -4.38 -2.23
CA ALA A 118 1.49 -3.76 -3.55
C ALA A 118 2.66 -4.21 -4.43
N ILE A 119 3.87 -4.39 -3.86
CA ILE A 119 5.02 -4.93 -4.59
C ILE A 119 4.74 -6.36 -5.02
N LEU A 120 4.25 -7.23 -4.13
CA LEU A 120 3.91 -8.62 -4.49
C LEU A 120 2.84 -8.68 -5.60
N LEU A 121 1.79 -7.87 -5.50
CA LEU A 121 0.77 -7.79 -6.54
C LEU A 121 1.36 -7.25 -7.85
N PHE A 122 2.25 -6.26 -7.76
CA PHE A 122 2.91 -5.69 -8.92
C PHE A 122 3.82 -6.70 -9.61
N THR A 123 4.66 -7.45 -8.88
CA THR A 123 5.54 -8.47 -9.47
C THR A 123 4.73 -9.60 -10.13
N LEU A 124 3.59 -9.97 -9.54
CA LEU A 124 2.64 -10.91 -10.18
C LEU A 124 2.08 -10.35 -11.49
N VAL A 125 1.67 -9.07 -11.52
CA VAL A 125 1.19 -8.40 -12.74
C VAL A 125 2.29 -8.27 -13.80
N GLN A 126 3.55 -8.13 -13.38
CA GLN A 126 4.73 -8.10 -14.27
C GLN A 126 5.24 -9.49 -14.67
N GLU A 127 4.52 -10.56 -14.32
CA GLU A 127 4.88 -11.95 -14.64
C GLU A 127 6.27 -12.38 -14.15
N TRP A 128 6.70 -11.87 -13.00
CA TRP A 128 7.96 -12.30 -12.38
C TRP A 128 7.88 -13.77 -11.94
N PRO A 129 8.98 -14.55 -12.04
CA PRO A 129 9.01 -15.89 -11.48
C PRO A 129 8.67 -15.85 -9.99
N ILE A 130 7.76 -16.71 -9.54
CA ILE A 130 7.35 -16.78 -8.12
C ILE A 130 8.54 -17.06 -7.19
N THR A 131 9.57 -17.74 -7.70
CA THR A 131 10.83 -18.00 -6.97
C THR A 131 11.68 -16.76 -6.73
N SER A 132 11.40 -15.67 -7.44
CA SER A 132 12.11 -14.39 -7.37
C SER A 132 11.40 -13.37 -6.48
N VAL A 133 10.25 -13.74 -5.91
CA VAL A 133 9.38 -12.91 -5.06
C VAL A 133 9.52 -13.30 -3.59
#